data_AF-A0A0G0QW18-F1
#
_entry.id   AF-A0A0G0QW18-F1
#
_cell.length_a   1.000
_cell.length_b   1.000
_cell.length_c   1.000
_cell.angle_alpha   90.00
_cell.angle_beta   90.00
_cell.angle_gamma   90.00
#
_symmetry.space_group_name_H-M   'P 1'
#
loop_
_entity.id
_entity.type
_entity.pdbx_description
1 polymer ?
#
loop_
_entity_poly.entity_id
_entity_poly.type
_entity_poly.pdbx_seq_one_letter_code
_entity_poly.pdbx_strand_id
1 'polypeptide(L)' 'MYLEDIFLTPSSLAGLPALSVPCGLFADLPVGLQFIGPKLSDSKLLTIASFYDKLSRRLVPEI' A
#
# COMPACT_ATOMS: atom_id res chain seq x y z
N MET A 1 13.27 -12.37 -7.20
CA MET A 1 12.66 -11.39 -8.13
C MET A 1 11.19 -11.67 -8.47
N TYR A 2 10.80 -12.83 -9.01
CA TYR A 2 9.37 -13.07 -9.37
C TYR A 2 8.38 -13.11 -8.20
N LEU A 3 8.76 -13.74 -7.09
CA LEU A 3 7.87 -13.86 -5.92
C LEU A 3 7.75 -12.54 -5.15
N GLU A 4 8.79 -11.70 -5.22
CA GLU A 4 8.86 -10.42 -4.53
C GLU A 4 7.89 -9.41 -5.13
N ASP A 5 7.75 -9.42 -6.47
CA ASP A 5 6.88 -8.49 -7.20
C ASP A 5 5.49 -9.07 -7.53
N ILE A 6 5.12 -10.23 -6.97
CA ILE A 6 3.87 -10.93 -7.33
C ILE A 6 2.63 -10.07 -7.07
N PHE A 7 2.67 -9.21 -6.05
CA PHE A 7 1.57 -8.32 -5.68
C PHE A 7 1.59 -6.99 -6.46
N LEU A 8 2.75 -6.59 -7.00
CA LEU A 8 2.93 -5.35 -7.73
C LEU A 8 2.69 -5.50 -9.24
N THR A 9 3.23 -6.58 -9.82
CA THR A 9 3.26 -6.84 -11.27
C THR A 9 1.90 -6.73 -11.96
N PRO A 10 0.80 -7.31 -11.43
CA PRO A 10 -0.51 -7.25 -12.09
C PRO A 10 -1.02 -5.81 -12.26
N SER A 11 -0.84 -4.96 -11.24
CA SER A 11 -1.31 -3.57 -11.26
C SER A 11 -0.53 -2.72 -12.27
N SER A 12 0.78 -2.92 -12.35
CA SER A 12 1.64 -2.23 -13.31
C SER A 12 1.31 -2.62 -14.76
N LEU A 13 1.10 -3.92 -15.02
CA LEU A 13 0.75 -4.41 -16.36
C LEU A 13 -0.66 -3.97 -16.79
N ALA A 14 -1.60 -3.87 -15.85
CA ALA A 14 -2.95 -3.38 -16.11
C ALA A 14 -3.03 -1.85 -16.24
N GLY A 15 -1.94 -1.11 -15.97
CA GLY A 15 -1.93 0.35 -15.97
C GLY A 15 -2.88 0.95 -14.92
N LEU A 16 -3.03 0.27 -13.79
CA LEU A 16 -3.88 0.68 -12.68
C LEU A 16 -3.06 1.45 -11.63
N PRO A 17 -3.63 2.51 -11.03
CA PRO A 17 -2.96 3.20 -9.93
C PRO A 17 -2.90 2.28 -8.70
N ALA A 18 -1.75 2.26 -8.05
CA ALA A 18 -1.51 1.52 -6.83
C ALA A 18 -0.57 2.28 -5.89
N LEU A 19 -0.73 2.11 -4.59
CA LEU A 19 0.21 2.61 -3.57
C LEU A 19 0.33 1.64 -2.40
N SER A 20 1.39 1.77 -1.63
CA SER A 20 1.60 1.04 -0.38
C SER A 20 1.68 1.99 0.81
N VAL A 21 1.09 1.61 1.93
CA VAL A 21 1.18 2.31 3.23
C VAL A 21 1.60 1.33 4.32
N PRO A 22 2.35 1.76 5.34
CA PRO A 22 2.75 0.88 6.43
C PRO A 22 1.52 0.46 7.26
N CYS A 23 1.45 -0.83 7.61
CA CYS A 23 0.32 -1.40 8.36
C CYS A 23 0.72 -2.04 9.69
N GLY A 24 2.01 -2.13 9.99
CA GLY A 24 2.52 -2.57 11.29
C GLY A 24 3.85 -3.29 11.17
N LEU A 25 4.21 -4.03 12.21
CA LEU A 25 5.36 -4.92 12.24
C LEU A 25 4.92 -6.37 12.32
N PHE A 26 5.61 -7.24 11.59
CA PHE A 26 5.53 -8.68 11.75
C PHE A 26 6.95 -9.23 11.93
N ALA A 27 7.20 -9.91 13.05
CA ALA A 27 8.54 -10.38 13.40
C ALA A 27 9.62 -9.28 13.27
N ASP A 28 9.33 -8.10 13.85
CA ASP A 28 10.19 -6.89 13.83
C ASP A 28 10.47 -6.30 12.43
N LEU A 29 9.82 -6.79 11.38
CA LEU A 29 9.94 -6.27 10.03
C LEU A 29 8.70 -5.43 9.64
N PRO A 30 8.89 -4.29 8.93
CA PRO A 30 7.77 -3.47 8.48
C PRO A 30 6.95 -4.20 7.43
N VAL A 31 5.63 -4.21 7.64
CA VAL A 31 4.67 -4.75 6.69
C VAL A 31 3.93 -3.59 6.03
N GLY A 32 3.78 -3.67 4.71
CA GLY A 32 3.00 -2.72 3.91
C GLY A 32 1.65 -3.29 3.50
N LEU A 33 0.63 -2.43 3.47
CA LEU A 33 -0.67 -2.69 2.88
C LEU A 33 -0.75 -2.01 1.51
N GLN A 34 -1.07 -2.78 0.48
CA GLN A 34 -1.20 -2.28 -0.88
C GLN A 34 -2.65 -1.99 -1.24
N PHE A 35 -2.90 -0.80 -1.78
CA PHE A 35 -4.16 -0.40 -2.37
C PHE A 35 -4.02 -0.33 -3.89
N ILE A 36 -4.95 -0.93 -4.62
CA ILE A 36 -5.03 -0.87 -6.08
C ILE A 36 -6.41 -0.32 -6.43
N GLY A 37 -6.45 0.76 -7.21
CA GLY A 37 -7.69 1.43 -7.61
C GLY A 37 -8.00 1.26 -9.09
N PRO A 38 -9.21 1.62 -9.52
CA PRO A 38 -9.55 1.70 -10.93
C PRO A 38 -8.71 2.78 -11.65
N LYS A 39 -8.66 2.70 -12.97
CA LYS A 39 -7.92 3.66 -13.81
C LYS A 39 -8.31 5.11 -13.50
N LEU A 40 -7.31 6.01 -13.41
CA LEU A 40 -7.47 7.45 -13.10
C LEU A 40 -8.14 7.76 -11.75
N SER A 41 -7.99 6.89 -10.76
CA SER A 41 -8.57 7.08 -9.42
C SER A 41 -7.58 7.54 -8.35
N ASP A 42 -6.43 8.07 -8.75
CA ASP A 42 -5.31 8.46 -7.87
C ASP A 42 -5.75 9.32 -6.69
N SER A 43 -6.61 10.33 -6.92
CA SER A 43 -7.12 11.21 -5.85
C SER A 43 -7.94 10.45 -4.80
N LYS A 44 -8.78 9.50 -5.22
CA LYS A 44 -9.53 8.63 -4.30
C LYS A 44 -8.60 7.69 -3.55
N LEU A 45 -7.62 7.13 -4.26
CA LEU A 45 -6.64 6.19 -3.73
C LEU A 45 -5.78 6.86 -2.65
N LEU A 46 -5.30 8.08 -2.91
CA LEU A 46 -4.59 8.92 -1.93
C LEU A 46 -5.45 9.31 -0.74
N THR A 47 -6.74 9.60 -0.95
CA THR A 47 -7.67 9.92 0.15
C THR A 47 -7.84 8.73 1.09
N ILE A 48 -8.04 7.53 0.54
CA ILE A 48 -8.17 6.29 1.33
C ILE A 48 -6.86 6.00 2.06
N ALA A 49 -5.72 6.13 1.38
CA ALA A 49 -4.40 5.91 1.97
C ALA A 49 -4.11 6.85 3.13
N SER A 50 -4.42 8.14 2.97
CA SER A 50 -4.25 9.15 4.04
C SER A 50 -5.18 8.89 5.22
N PHE A 51 -6.41 8.45 4.96
CA PHE A 51 -7.34 8.08 6.02
C PHE A 51 -6.84 6.86 6.80
N TYR A 52 -6.37 5.83 6.09
CA TYR A 52 -5.77 4.65 6.69
C TYR A 52 -4.53 5.01 7.53
N ASP A 53 -3.59 5.78 6.99
CA ASP A 53 -2.37 6.22 7.69
C ASP A 53 -2.68 6.92 9.01
N LYS A 54 -3.67 7.83 9.01
CA LYS A 54 -4.09 8.53 10.24
C LYS A 54 -4.67 7.60 11.29
N LEU A 55 -5.35 6.52 10.88
CA LEU A 55 -5.89 5.51 11.79
C LEU A 55 -4.82 4.54 12.29
N SER A 56 -3.92 4.10 11.40
CA SER A 56 -2.92 3.08 11.67
C SER A 56 -1.65 3.63 12.32
N ARG A 57 -1.52 4.96 12.48
CA ARG A 57 -0.33 5.63 13.04
C ARG A 57 0.15 5.15 14.42
N ARG A 58 -0.71 4.46 15.17
CA ARG A 58 -0.36 3.83 16.46
C ARG A 58 0.22 2.42 16.33
N LEU A 59 0.00 1.77 15.19
CA LEU A 59 0.39 0.38 14.91
C LEU A 59 1.79 0.28 14.31
N VAL A 60 2.31 1.39 13.79
CA VAL A 60 3.61 1.48 13.14
C VAL A 60 4.52 2.34 14.04
N PRO A 61 5.54 1.76 14.70
CA PRO A 61 6.53 2.57 15.40
C PRO A 61 7.31 3.43 14.40
N GLU A 62 7.65 4.66 14.78
CA GLU A 62 8.57 5.50 13.99
C GLU A 62 9.94 4.80 13.98
N ILE A 63 10.36 4.37 12.79
CA ILE A 63 11.67 3.75 12.53
C ILE A 63 12.67 4.87 12.21
#